data_AF-A0A842Q7Z7-F1
#
_entry.id   AF-A0A842Q7Z7-F1
#
_cell.length_a   1.000
_cell.length_b   1.000
_cell.length_c   1.000
_cell.angle_alpha   90.00
_cell.angle_beta   90.00
_cell.angle_gamma   90.00
#
_symmetry.space_group_name_H-M   'P 1'
#
loop_
_entity.id
_entity.type
_entity.pdbx_description
1 polymer ?
#
loop_
_entity_poly.entity_id
_entity_poly.type
_entity_poly.pdbx_seq_one_letter_code
_entity_poly.pdbx_strand_id
1 'polypeptide(L)' 'AIVRIKPVRPLAIETFKEFPEIGRFALRDMGTTIAAGVVKAVTEKYDPSSKK' A
#
# COMPACT_ATOMS: atom_id res chain seq x y z
N ALA A 1 -3.05 -15.09 -1.17
CA ALA A 1 -4.03 -14.66 -0.14
C ALA A 1 -4.49 -13.23 -0.46
N ILE A 2 -5.67 -12.83 0.00
CA ILE A 2 -6.12 -11.42 -0.03
C ILE A 2 -6.02 -10.89 1.39
N VAL A 3 -5.31 -9.78 1.57
CA VAL A 3 -5.06 -9.16 2.88
C VAL A 3 -5.40 -7.67 2.84
N ARG A 4 -5.80 -7.12 3.99
CA ARG A 4 -5.92 -5.68 4.20
C ARG A 4 -4.68 -5.19 4.95
N ILE A 5 -4.06 -4.13 4.46
CA ILE A 5 -2.85 -3.55 5.04
C ILE A 5 -3.15 -2.09 5.37
N LYS A 6 -2.83 -1.67 6.59
CA LYS A 6 -2.88 -0.26 7.01
C LYS A 6 -1.44 0.25 7.20
N PRO A 7 -0.98 1.20 6.38
CA PRO A 7 0.32 1.85 6.58
C PRO A 7 0.40 2.57 7.93
N VAL A 8 1.58 2.57 8.56
CA VAL A 8 1.82 3.29 9.82
C VAL A 8 1.92 4.80 9.61
N ARG A 9 2.36 5.22 8.41
CA ARG A 9 2.49 6.62 7.98
C ARG A 9 1.72 6.80 6.66
N PRO A 10 1.30 8.04 6.32
CA PRO A 10 0.72 8.32 5.02
C PRO A 10 1.66 7.84 3.90
N LEU A 11 1.12 7.04 2.99
CA LEU A 11 1.85 6.41 1.88
C LEU A 11 1.05 6.63 0.61
N ALA A 12 1.72 7.13 -0.43
CA ALA A 12 1.14 7.20 -1.76
C ALA A 12 1.19 5.82 -2.41
N ILE A 13 0.04 5.28 -2.79
CA ILE A 13 -0.09 3.98 -3.44
C ILE A 13 -1.37 3.98 -4.27
N GLU A 14 -1.36 3.28 -5.41
CA GLU A 14 -2.53 3.18 -6.30
C GLU A 14 -2.83 1.73 -6.66
N THR A 15 -3.98 1.51 -7.29
CA THR A 15 -4.33 0.17 -7.76
C THR A 15 -3.42 -0.27 -8.90
N PHE A 16 -3.06 -1.56 -8.90
CA PHE A 16 -2.18 -2.12 -9.93
C PHE A 16 -2.76 -2.00 -11.35
N LYS A 17 -4.09 -1.97 -11.47
CA LYS A 17 -4.78 -1.86 -12.76
C LYS A 17 -4.61 -0.47 -13.39
N GLU A 18 -4.59 0.58 -12.57
CA GLU A 18 -4.46 1.96 -13.03
C GLU A 18 -3.00 2.35 -13.17
N PHE A 19 -2.19 2.07 -12.13
CA PHE A 19 -0.78 2.42 -12.10
C PHE A 19 0.08 1.22 -11.62
N PRO A 20 0.53 0.37 -12.56
CA PRO A 20 1.29 -0.85 -12.25
C PRO A 20 2.59 -0.60 -11.48
N GLU A 21 3.23 0.54 -11.70
CA GLU A 21 4.54 0.89 -11.13
C GLU A 21 4.45 1.16 -9.62
N ILE A 22 3.39 1.82 -9.16
CA ILE A 22 3.15 2.13 -7.75
C ILE A 22 2.16 1.17 -7.07
N GLY A 23 1.54 0.26 -7.83
CA GLY A 23 0.66 -0.78 -7.30
C GLY A 23 1.36 -2.09 -6.96
N ARG A 24 2.67 -2.23 -7.20
CA ARG A 24 3.49 -3.40 -6.81
C ARG A 24 4.27 -3.08 -5.54
N PHE A 25 4.34 -4.02 -4.62
CA PHE A 25 5.08 -3.84 -3.36
C PHE A 25 5.75 -5.14 -2.89
N ALA A 26 6.77 -4.98 -2.05
CA ALA A 26 7.42 -6.05 -1.32
C ALA A 26 7.30 -5.80 0.18
N LEU A 27 7.04 -6.85 0.95
CA LEU A 27 7.11 -6.82 2.42
C LEU A 27 8.50 -7.30 2.84
N ARG A 28 9.14 -6.52 3.71
CA ARG A 28 10.47 -6.81 4.23
C ARG A 28 10.44 -6.84 5.75
N ASP A 29 11.14 -7.81 6.32
CA ASP A 29 11.40 -7.89 7.75
C ASP A 29 12.85 -8.31 7.96
N MET A 30 13.54 -7.63 8.90
CA MET A 30 14.96 -7.84 9.21
C MET A 30 15.89 -8.00 7.99
N GLY A 31 15.70 -7.18 6.94
CA GLY A 31 16.55 -7.18 5.74
C GLY A 31 16.15 -8.18 4.66
N THR A 32 15.25 -9.12 4.96
CA THR A 32 14.80 -10.16 4.04
C THR A 32 13.42 -9.84 3.47
N THR A 33 13.18 -10.21 2.20
CA THR A 33 11.85 -10.12 1.60
C THR A 33 11.00 -11.29 2.07
N ILE A 34 9.92 -11.01 2.79
CA ILE A 34 9.01 -12.03 3.33
C ILE A 34 7.80 -12.26 2.42
N ALA A 35 7.42 -11.28 1.59
CA ALA A 35 6.34 -11.41 0.62
C ALA A 35 6.46 -10.37 -0.51
N ALA A 36 5.74 -10.60 -1.60
CA ALA A 36 5.49 -9.63 -2.67
C ALA A 36 4.02 -9.66 -3.06
N GLY A 37 3.51 -8.53 -3.55
CA GLY A 37 2.09 -8.40 -3.88
C GLY A 37 1.75 -7.24 -4.80
N VAL A 38 0.48 -7.21 -5.19
CA VAL A 38 -0.12 -6.14 -5.98
C VAL A 38 -1.34 -5.57 -5.26
N VAL A 39 -1.56 -4.27 -5.40
CA VAL A 39 -2.69 -3.57 -4.80
C VAL A 39 -3.95 -3.83 -5.60
N LYS A 40 -4.93 -4.47 -4.95
CA LYS A 40 -6.25 -4.75 -5.56
C LYS A 40 -7.22 -3.58 -5.41
N ALA A 41 -7.23 -2.91 -4.26
CA ALA A 41 -8.13 -1.79 -3.97
C ALA A 41 -7.56 -0.90 -2.85
N VAL A 42 -7.73 0.41 -2.98
CA VAL A 42 -7.45 1.41 -1.93
C VAL A 42 -8.78 1.77 -1.26
N THR A 43 -8.86 1.58 0.06
CA THR A 43 -10.14 1.71 0.81
C THR A 43 -10.27 3.01 1.60
N GLU A 44 -9.15 3.63 1.98
CA GLU A 44 -9.11 4.90 2.72
C GLU A 44 -8.13 5.83 2.01
N LYS A 45 -8.48 7.11 1.88
CA LYS A 45 -7.60 8.15 1.36
C LYS A 45 -7.18 9.06 2.50
N TYR A 46 -5.90 9.45 2.50
CA TYR A 46 -5.39 10.42 3.46
C TYR A 46 -5.88 11.82 3.08
N ASP A 47 -6.62 12.47 3.98
CA ASP A 47 -6.98 13.89 3.87
C ASP A 47 -6.08 14.72 4.81
N PRO A 48 -5.18 15.57 4.27
CA PRO A 48 -4.33 16.44 5.07
C PRO A 48 -5.11 17.43 5.96
N SER A 49 -6.36 17.73 5.60
CA SER A 49 -7.20 18.76 6.23
C SER A 49 -7.96 18.24 7.45
N SER A 50 -8.00 16.92 7.65
CA SER A 50 -8.75 16.27 8.72
C SER A 50 -8.08 16.38 10.10
N LYS A 51 -6.87 16.94 10.17
CA LYS A 51 -6.23 17.35 11.43
C LYS A 51 -6.40 18.85 11.63
N LYS A 52 -7.54 19.23 12.22
CA LYS A 52 -7.69 20.49 12.96
C LYS A 52 -7.66 20.17 14.45
#